data_AF-A0A929TRE5-F1
#
_entry.id   AF-A0A929TRE5-F1
#
_cell.length_a   1.000
_cell.length_b   1.000
_cell.length_c   1.000
_cell.angle_alpha   90.00
_cell.angle_beta   90.00
_cell.angle_gamma   90.00
#
_symmetry.space_group_name_H-M   'P 1'
#
loop_
_entity.id
_entity.type
_entity.pdbx_description
1 polymer ?
#
loop_
_entity_poly.entity_id
_entity_poly.type
_entity_poly.pdbx_seq_one_letter_code
_entity_poly.pdbx_strand_id
1 'polypeptide(L)'
;DKYAQKNKDILVRFAQAIDKAHVYRAAHIDEVAKSVAKHVDAPEDTMLASTKEGDWDTIVKIEGNKDELQKIYETQQKVFLETGRIKEKVDTNQYVLYDVMLDAYKAFQASK
;
A
#
# COMPACT_ATOMS: atom_id res chain seq x y z
N ASP A 1 11.89 -14.53 -0.69
CA ASP A 1 11.30 -15.06 -1.95
C ASP A 1 10.61 -16.42 -1.85
N LYS A 2 11.13 -17.41 -1.11
CA LYS A 2 10.55 -18.77 -1.04
C LYS A 2 9.06 -18.83 -0.68
N TYR A 3 8.58 -17.93 0.18
CA TYR A 3 7.14 -17.88 0.53
C TYR A 3 6.31 -17.33 -0.64
N ALA A 4 6.70 -16.19 -1.21
CA ALA A 4 5.96 -15.56 -2.30
C ALA A 4 5.85 -16.46 -3.53
N GLN A 5 6.92 -17.18 -3.87
CA GLN A 5 6.92 -18.14 -4.98
C GLN A 5 5.95 -19.31 -4.76
N LYS A 6 5.76 -19.75 -3.52
CA LYS A 6 4.90 -20.90 -3.18
C LYS A 6 3.45 -20.54 -2.90
N ASN A 7 3.18 -19.28 -2.56
CA ASN A 7 1.89 -18.84 -2.02
C ASN A 7 1.38 -17.59 -2.75
N LYS A 8 1.65 -17.47 -4.05
CA LYS A 8 1.24 -16.30 -4.84
C LYS A 8 -0.27 -16.06 -4.77
N ASP A 9 -1.07 -17.12 -4.81
CA ASP A 9 -2.54 -17.04 -4.70
C ASP A 9 -2.99 -16.43 -3.35
N ILE A 10 -2.34 -16.80 -2.24
CA ILE A 10 -2.62 -16.25 -0.91
C ILE A 10 -2.27 -14.77 -0.88
N LEU A 11 -1.10 -14.40 -1.43
CA LEU A 11 -0.67 -13.01 -1.50
C LEU A 11 -1.61 -12.15 -2.36
N VAL A 12 -2.08 -12.68 -3.50
CA VAL A 12 -3.07 -12.00 -4.35
C VAL A 12 -4.38 -11.78 -3.61
N ARG A 13 -4.89 -12.79 -2.89
CA ARG A 13 -6.12 -12.65 -2.09
C ARG A 13 -5.96 -11.67 -0.93
N PHE A 14 -4.79 -11.66 -0.30
CA PHE A 14 -4.47 -10.72 0.76
C PHE A 14 -4.40 -9.29 0.24
N ALA A 15 -3.69 -9.05 -0.86
CA ALA A 15 -3.63 -7.73 -1.51
C ALA A 15 -5.00 -7.29 -2.03
N GLN A 16 -5.82 -8.19 -2.57
CA GLN A 16 -7.19 -7.88 -2.99
C GLN A 16 -8.05 -7.41 -1.79
N ALA A 17 -7.83 -7.97 -0.60
CA ALA A 17 -8.52 -7.50 0.61
C ALA A 17 -8.07 -6.09 1.02
N ILE A 18 -6.81 -5.72 0.76
CA ILE A 18 -6.31 -4.36 0.96
C ILE A 18 -7.02 -3.38 0.02
N ASP A 19 -7.14 -3.70 -1.27
CA ASP A 19 -7.87 -2.83 -2.24
C ASP A 19 -9.32 -2.59 -1.81
N LYS A 20 -9.99 -3.63 -1.30
CA LYS A 20 -11.34 -3.52 -0.71
C LYS A 20 -11.36 -2.65 0.54
N ALA A 21 -10.35 -2.79 1.40
CA ALA A 21 -10.20 -1.97 2.60
C ALA A 21 -9.96 -0.49 2.26
N HIS A 22 -9.26 -0.17 1.17
CA HIS A 22 -9.10 1.21 0.71
C HIS A 22 -10.44 1.85 0.34
N VAL A 23 -11.31 1.13 -0.38
CA VAL A 23 -12.68 1.62 -0.69
C VAL A 23 -13.50 1.82 0.58
N TYR A 24 -13.46 0.86 1.49
CA TYR A 24 -14.17 0.99 2.77
C TYR A 24 -13.65 2.19 3.57
N ARG A 25 -12.34 2.32 3.73
CA ARG A 25 -11.69 3.45 4.42
C ARG A 25 -12.11 4.79 3.82
N ALA A 26 -12.20 4.91 2.50
CA ALA A 26 -12.59 6.16 1.86
C ALA A 26 -14.00 6.64 2.29
N ALA A 27 -14.93 5.70 2.51
CA ALA A 27 -16.28 6.00 3.00
C ALA A 27 -16.38 6.11 4.54
N HIS A 28 -15.41 5.56 5.28
CA HIS A 28 -15.47 5.35 6.73
C HIS A 28 -14.24 5.87 7.48
N ILE A 29 -13.59 6.94 6.98
CA ILE A 29 -12.25 7.35 7.44
C ILE A 29 -12.15 7.62 8.95
N ASP A 30 -13.13 8.30 9.54
CA ASP A 30 -13.12 8.61 10.98
C ASP A 30 -13.30 7.36 11.84
N GLU A 31 -14.16 6.43 11.40
CA GLU A 31 -14.38 5.15 12.08
C GLU A 31 -13.10 4.30 12.04
N VAL A 32 -12.47 4.21 10.87
CA VAL A 32 -11.20 3.51 10.69
C VAL A 32 -10.11 4.14 11.56
N ALA A 33 -10.01 5.47 11.60
CA ALA A 33 -9.01 6.17 12.43
C ALA A 33 -9.19 5.86 13.93
N LYS A 34 -10.43 5.86 14.44
CA LYS A 34 -10.73 5.48 15.84
C LYS A 34 -10.48 4.00 16.11
N SER A 35 -10.76 3.13 15.15
CA SER A 35 -10.44 1.71 15.25
C SER A 35 -8.93 1.49 15.34
N VAL A 36 -8.14 2.17 14.49
CA VAL A 36 -6.67 2.14 14.52
C VAL A 36 -6.16 2.66 15.87
N ALA A 37 -6.69 3.77 16.39
CA ALA A 37 -6.31 4.33 17.69
C ALA A 37 -6.39 3.30 18.82
N LYS A 38 -7.44 2.48 18.84
CA LYS A 38 -7.59 1.39 19.82
C LYS A 38 -6.59 0.26 19.61
N HIS A 39 -6.27 -0.09 18.37
CA HIS A 39 -5.32 -1.17 18.05
C HIS A 39 -3.87 -0.81 18.39
N VAL A 40 -3.50 0.47 18.26
CA VAL A 40 -2.13 0.95 18.53
C VAL A 40 -1.98 1.63 19.89
N ASP A 41 -3.03 1.62 20.72
CA ASP A 41 -3.09 2.31 22.01
C ASP A 41 -2.66 3.80 21.93
N ALA A 42 -3.22 4.51 20.95
CA ALA A 42 -2.97 5.93 20.71
C ALA A 42 -4.24 6.77 20.93
N PRO A 43 -4.12 8.08 21.22
CA PRO A 43 -5.29 8.96 21.34
C PRO A 43 -6.10 9.04 20.04
N GLU A 44 -7.43 8.93 20.13
CA GLU A 44 -8.32 9.01 18.96
C GLU A 44 -8.14 10.32 18.18
N ASP A 45 -8.03 11.46 18.88
CA ASP A 45 -7.85 12.78 18.26
C ASP A 45 -6.56 12.87 17.44
N THR A 46 -5.50 12.19 17.88
CA THR A 46 -4.24 12.13 17.13
C THR A 46 -4.41 11.34 15.83
N MET A 47 -5.09 10.20 15.87
CA MET A 47 -5.33 9.39 14.66
C MET A 47 -6.32 10.04 13.69
N LEU A 48 -7.31 10.78 14.22
CA LEU A 48 -8.23 11.57 13.40
C LEU A 48 -7.49 12.71 12.68
N ALA A 49 -6.57 13.39 13.36
CA ALA A 49 -5.75 14.42 12.75
C ALA A 49 -4.85 13.87 11.62
N SER A 50 -4.29 12.67 11.78
CA SER A 50 -3.41 12.05 10.78
C SER A 50 -4.12 11.58 9.51
N THR A 51 -5.46 11.58 9.47
CA THR A 51 -6.23 11.19 8.28
C THR A 51 -5.91 12.04 7.04
N LYS A 52 -5.41 13.26 7.25
CA LYS A 52 -5.06 14.24 6.22
C LYS A 52 -3.59 14.26 5.81
N GLU A 53 -2.74 13.49 6.48
CA GLU A 53 -1.28 13.51 6.26
C GLU A 53 -0.85 12.68 5.04
N GLY A 54 -1.65 11.68 4.65
CA GLY A 54 -1.36 10.81 3.52
C GLY A 54 -2.26 11.08 2.32
N ASP A 55 -1.66 11.17 1.13
CA ASP A 55 -2.39 11.16 -0.15
C ASP A 55 -2.72 9.72 -0.57
N TRP A 56 -3.78 9.18 0.02
CA TRP A 56 -4.27 7.84 -0.27
C TRP A 56 -5.05 7.77 -1.59
N ASP A 57 -5.69 8.87 -1.99
CA ASP A 57 -6.52 8.91 -3.19
C ASP A 57 -5.70 8.73 -4.47
N THR A 58 -4.50 9.34 -4.51
CA THR A 58 -3.58 9.15 -5.64
C THR A 58 -3.10 7.71 -5.70
N ILE A 59 -2.73 7.10 -4.56
CA ILE A 59 -2.28 5.71 -4.51
C ILE A 59 -3.36 4.75 -5.02
N VAL A 60 -4.61 4.90 -4.56
CA VAL A 60 -5.72 4.04 -4.96
C VAL A 60 -6.00 4.11 -6.47
N LYS A 61 -5.82 5.29 -7.09
CA LYS A 61 -6.02 5.47 -8.55
C LYS A 61 -4.97 4.73 -9.39
N ILE A 62 -3.79 4.47 -8.84
CA ILE A 62 -2.66 3.90 -9.58
C ILE A 62 -2.38 2.42 -9.24
N GLU A 63 -3.18 1.79 -8.37
CA GLU A 63 -3.01 0.38 -7.95
C GLU A 63 -2.90 -0.62 -9.12
N GLY A 64 -3.60 -0.33 -10.22
CA GLY A 64 -3.56 -1.13 -11.45
C GLY A 64 -2.44 -0.77 -12.43
N ASN A 65 -1.56 0.18 -12.09
CA ASN A 65 -0.54 0.73 -12.99
C ASN A 65 0.88 0.48 -12.46
N LYS A 66 1.55 -0.51 -13.04
CA LYS A 66 2.92 -0.89 -12.64
C LYS A 66 3.88 0.29 -12.72
N ASP A 67 3.87 1.03 -13.82
CA ASP A 67 4.86 2.06 -14.09
C ASP A 67 4.71 3.24 -13.13
N GLU A 68 3.48 3.58 -12.78
CA GLU A 68 3.21 4.62 -11.77
C GLU A 68 3.57 4.17 -10.37
N LEU A 69 3.21 2.94 -9.98
CA LEU A 69 3.62 2.37 -8.69
C LEU A 69 5.15 2.31 -8.57
N GLN A 70 5.83 1.89 -9.64
CA GLN A 70 7.29 1.82 -9.66
C GLN A 70 7.92 3.19 -9.46
N LYS A 71 7.38 4.25 -10.07
CA LYS A 71 7.85 5.63 -9.85
C LYS A 71 7.75 6.06 -8.39
N ILE A 72 6.73 5.62 -7.64
CA ILE A 72 6.60 5.91 -6.20
C ILE A 72 7.76 5.29 -5.42
N TYR A 73 8.04 4.00 -5.63
CA TYR A 73 9.15 3.32 -4.95
C TYR A 73 10.51 3.87 -5.36
N GLU A 74 10.70 4.22 -6.64
CA GLU A 74 11.93 4.87 -7.10
C GLU A 74 12.13 6.26 -6.48
N THR A 75 11.04 7.03 -6.31
CA THR A 75 11.08 8.34 -5.64
C THR A 75 11.42 8.20 -4.16
N GLN A 76 10.77 7.27 -3.45
CA GLN A 76 11.09 6.96 -2.05
C GLN A 76 12.57 6.55 -1.89
N GLN A 77 13.05 5.69 -2.78
CA GLN A 77 14.42 5.22 -2.78
C GLN A 77 15.43 6.37 -3.02
N LYS A 78 15.11 7.31 -3.92
CA LYS A 78 15.91 8.51 -4.14
C LYS A 78 16.05 9.34 -2.86
N VAL A 79 14.95 9.56 -2.12
CA VAL A 79 14.99 10.28 -0.83
C VAL A 79 15.89 9.54 0.18
N PHE A 80 15.85 8.22 0.22
CA PHE A 80 16.73 7.44 1.10
C PHE A 80 18.21 7.51 0.71
N LEU A 81 18.53 7.61 -0.58
CA LEU A 81 19.90 7.85 -1.04
C LEU A 81 20.39 9.25 -0.64
N GLU A 82 19.58 10.27 -0.91
CA GLU A 82 19.93 11.67 -0.62
C GLU A 82 20.09 11.94 0.87
N THR A 83 19.34 11.23 1.72
CA THR A 83 19.45 11.30 3.19
C THR A 83 20.49 10.35 3.78
N GLY A 84 21.20 9.58 2.95
CA GLY A 84 22.23 8.62 3.40
C GLY A 84 21.69 7.41 4.17
N ARG A 85 20.38 7.13 4.08
CA ARG A 85 19.73 5.96 4.71
C ARG A 85 20.07 4.65 3.99
N ILE A 86 20.33 4.72 2.69
CA ILE A 86 20.86 3.61 1.90
C ILE A 86 22.07 4.07 1.09
N LYS A 87 22.96 3.14 0.75
CA LYS A 87 24.23 3.45 0.08
C LYS A 87 24.15 3.37 -1.44
N GLU A 88 23.25 2.56 -1.97
CA GLU A 88 23.13 2.30 -3.40
C GLU A 88 21.68 2.04 -3.81
N LYS A 89 21.40 2.23 -5.10
CA LYS A 89 20.10 1.94 -5.69
C LYS A 89 19.97 0.43 -5.93
N VAL A 90 18.87 -0.14 -5.48
CA VAL A 90 18.39 -1.49 -5.76
C VAL A 90 17.22 -1.39 -6.75
N ASP A 91 17.19 -2.29 -7.73
CA ASP A 91 16.04 -2.42 -8.63
C ASP A 91 14.79 -2.78 -7.82
N THR A 92 13.73 -1.99 -7.94
CA THR A 92 12.48 -2.20 -7.21
C THR A 92 11.82 -3.55 -7.53
N ASN A 93 12.07 -4.12 -8.71
CA ASN A 93 11.59 -5.46 -9.06
C ASN A 93 12.21 -6.57 -8.19
N GLN A 94 13.28 -6.29 -7.44
CA GLN A 94 13.90 -7.25 -6.53
C GLN A 94 13.21 -7.35 -5.17
N TYR A 95 12.42 -6.33 -4.77
CA TYR A 95 11.80 -6.29 -3.44
C TYR A 95 10.32 -5.89 -3.44
N VAL A 96 9.78 -5.45 -4.57
CA VAL A 96 8.35 -5.15 -4.74
C VAL A 96 7.70 -6.19 -5.64
N LEU A 97 6.64 -6.82 -5.14
CA LEU A 97 5.86 -7.83 -5.87
C LEU A 97 4.78 -7.17 -6.74
N TYR A 98 5.20 -6.42 -7.77
CA TYR A 98 4.25 -5.71 -8.66
C TYR A 98 3.25 -6.66 -9.34
N ASP A 99 3.68 -7.86 -9.70
CA ASP A 99 2.80 -8.85 -10.32
C ASP A 99 1.63 -9.25 -9.40
N VAL A 100 1.91 -9.43 -8.09
CA VAL A 100 0.88 -9.67 -7.08
C VAL A 100 -0.07 -8.49 -6.96
N MET A 101 0.44 -7.25 -6.91
CA MET A 101 -0.39 -6.04 -6.81
C MET A 101 -1.34 -5.93 -8.01
N LEU A 102 -0.84 -6.14 -9.23
CA LEU A 102 -1.66 -6.07 -10.44
C LEU A 102 -2.69 -7.21 -10.52
N ASP A 103 -2.32 -8.42 -10.16
CA ASP A 103 -3.23 -9.56 -10.15
C ASP A 103 -4.33 -9.40 -9.07
N ALA A 104 -3.98 -8.83 -7.91
CA ALA A 104 -4.92 -8.44 -6.87
C ALA A 104 -5.91 -7.37 -7.34
N TYR A 105 -5.42 -6.30 -7.97
CA TYR A 105 -6.25 -5.24 -8.51
C TYR A 105 -7.23 -5.78 -9.57
N LYS A 106 -6.77 -6.64 -10.49
CA LYS A 106 -7.65 -7.31 -11.46
C LYS A 106 -8.74 -8.14 -10.76
N ALA A 107 -8.37 -8.94 -9.77
CA ALA A 107 -9.33 -9.74 -9.01
C ALA A 107 -10.32 -8.87 -8.24
N PHE A 108 -9.87 -7.73 -7.70
CA PHE A 108 -10.72 -6.74 -7.04
C PHE A 108 -11.75 -6.15 -8.01
N GLN A 109 -11.32 -5.68 -9.19
CA GLN A 109 -12.23 -5.12 -10.20
C GLN A 109 -13.25 -6.15 -10.69
N ALA A 110 -12.85 -7.42 -10.83
CA ALA A 110 -13.76 -8.50 -11.21
C ALA A 110 -14.76 -8.88 -10.09
N SER A 111 -14.56 -8.40 -8.86
CA SER A 111 -15.41 -8.68 -7.69
C SER A 111 -16.33 -7.53 -7.27
N LYS A 112 -16.28 -6.40 -7.99
CA LYS A 112 -17.23 -5.29 -7.84
C LYS A 112 -18.55 -5.62 -8.54
#